data_AF-A0A1E7XC91-F1
#
_entry.id   AF-A0A1E7XC91-F1
#
_cell.length_a   1.000
_cell.length_b   1.000
_cell.length_c   1.000
_cell.angle_alpha   90.00
_cell.angle_beta   90.00
_cell.angle_gamma   90.00
#
_symmetry.space_group_name_H-M   'P 1'
#
loop_
_entity.id
_entity.type
_entity.pdbx_description
1 polymer ?
#
loop_
_entity_poly.entity_id
_entity_poly.type
_entity_poly.pdbx_seq_one_letter_code
_entity_poly.pdbx_strand_id
1 'polypeptide(L)'
;MVEQISQQKNWYKAMKNFANSMNYDLDCCYPAKVVKYDKSKHIADLAPLNNFSDGSKKAQILDVQVSKCCYEFDEWLAAVKGDFAKVDAYADDKGIQIASSFVSKIPKPLMHEGAVVVAVVFDHDTDDWDGTAKEYTPSTSRQHDINDSVIVGVL
;
A
#
# COMPACT_ATOMS: atom_id res chain seq x y z
N MET A 1 45.74 2.17 30.39
CA MET A 1 45.52 2.35 28.92
C MET A 1 44.71 1.21 28.28
N VAL A 2 44.93 -0.07 28.62
CA VAL A 2 44.19 -1.19 28.01
C VAL A 2 42.68 -1.21 28.39
N GLU A 3 42.34 -0.92 29.66
CA GLU A 3 40.94 -0.84 30.10
C GLU A 3 40.15 0.32 29.47
N GLN A 4 40.77 1.49 29.29
CA GLN A 4 40.12 2.64 28.65
C GLN A 4 39.78 2.36 27.17
N ILE A 5 40.66 1.66 26.44
CA ILE A 5 40.42 1.24 25.06
C ILE A 5 39.30 0.19 25.00
N SER A 6 39.24 -0.71 25.98
CA SER A 6 38.16 -1.71 26.11
C SER A 6 36.81 -1.05 26.41
N GLN A 7 36.76 -0.10 27.36
CA GLN A 7 35.55 0.65 27.68
C GLN A 7 35.07 1.51 26.51
N GLN A 8 35.97 2.15 25.75
CA GLN A 8 35.60 2.86 24.52
C GLN A 8 34.99 1.94 23.47
N LYS A 9 35.53 0.73 23.27
CA LYS A 9 34.96 -0.26 22.34
C LYS A 9 33.56 -0.74 22.78
N ASN A 10 33.36 -0.95 24.08
CA ASN A 10 32.06 -1.34 24.62
C ASN A 10 31.03 -0.21 24.52
N TRP A 11 31.43 1.04 24.80
CA TRP A 11 30.59 2.23 24.59
C TRP A 11 30.21 2.41 23.12
N TYR A 12 31.17 2.26 22.20
CA TYR A 12 30.92 2.31 20.77
C TYR A 12 29.95 1.22 20.31
N LYS A 13 30.09 0.00 20.83
CA LYS A 13 29.17 -1.11 20.55
C LYS A 13 27.77 -0.84 21.11
N ALA A 14 27.66 -0.29 22.32
CA ALA A 14 26.38 0.09 22.92
C ALA A 14 25.68 1.19 22.11
N MET A 15 26.40 2.25 21.74
CA MET A 15 25.88 3.33 20.89
C MET A 15 25.48 2.83 19.50
N LYS A 16 26.27 1.93 18.89
CA LYS A 16 25.92 1.32 17.61
C LYS A 16 24.67 0.46 17.71
N ASN A 17 24.53 -0.32 18.78
CA ASN A 17 23.33 -1.12 19.02
C ASN A 17 22.10 -0.23 19.23
N PHE A 18 22.24 0.88 19.96
CA PHE A 18 21.18 1.86 20.16
C PHE A 18 20.76 2.56 18.86
N ALA A 19 21.74 2.99 18.05
CA ALA A 19 21.46 3.57 16.73
C ALA A 19 20.80 2.55 15.79
N ASN A 20 21.20 1.27 15.87
CA ASN A 20 20.59 0.21 15.08
C ASN A 20 19.17 -0.11 15.56
N SER A 21 18.89 -0.10 16.86
CA SER A 21 17.53 -0.34 17.38
C SER A 21 16.60 0.79 16.97
N MET A 22 17.05 2.05 17.04
CA MET A 22 16.28 3.20 16.56
C MET A 22 15.93 3.07 15.08
N ASN A 23 16.87 2.67 14.22
CA ASN A 23 16.57 2.47 12.79
C ASN A 23 15.67 1.26 12.51
N TYR A 24 15.68 0.25 13.39
CA TYR A 24 14.84 -0.95 13.21
C TYR A 24 13.38 -0.69 13.57
N ASP A 25 13.14 0.21 14.52
CA ASP A 25 11.79 0.58 14.98
C ASP A 25 11.11 1.60 14.03
N LEU A 26 11.85 2.19 13.09
CA LEU A 26 11.30 3.10 12.08
C LEU A 26 10.77 2.30 10.88
N ASP A 27 9.45 2.09 10.82
CA ASP A 27 8.80 1.56 9.63
C ASP A 27 8.68 2.69 8.57
N CYS A 28 9.23 2.47 7.37
CA CYS A 28 9.19 3.46 6.27
C CYS A 28 8.32 2.98 5.10
N CYS A 29 8.67 1.84 4.52
CA CYS A 29 7.91 1.22 3.45
C CYS A 29 8.03 -0.29 3.52
N TYR A 30 6.96 -0.98 3.15
CA TYR A 30 6.94 -2.44 3.18
C TYR A 30 6.04 -3.00 2.09
N PRO A 31 6.40 -4.15 1.53
CA PRO A 31 5.51 -4.88 0.65
C PRO A 31 4.42 -5.57 1.48
N ALA A 32 3.18 -5.46 1.03
CA ALA A 32 2.02 -6.06 1.66
C ALA A 32 1.13 -6.76 0.63
N LYS A 33 0.32 -7.70 1.10
CA LYS A 33 -0.73 -8.33 0.31
C LYS A 33 -2.08 -7.76 0.72
N VAL A 34 -2.87 -7.37 -0.27
CA VAL A 34 -4.26 -6.94 -0.06
C VAL A 34 -5.09 -8.13 0.39
N VAL A 35 -5.65 -8.07 1.60
CA VAL A 35 -6.56 -9.10 2.12
C VAL A 35 -7.99 -8.83 1.68
N LYS A 36 -8.40 -7.57 1.75
CA LYS A 36 -9.74 -7.10 1.40
C LYS A 36 -9.63 -5.71 0.79
N TYR A 37 -10.48 -5.41 -0.19
CA TYR A 37 -10.51 -4.09 -0.82
C TYR A 37 -11.95 -3.56 -0.93
N ASP A 38 -12.21 -2.41 -0.32
CA ASP A 38 -13.46 -1.65 -0.46
C ASP A 38 -13.30 -0.58 -1.55
N LYS A 39 -13.92 -0.85 -2.71
CA LYS A 39 -13.91 0.04 -3.87
C LYS A 39 -14.68 1.35 -3.65
N SER A 40 -15.65 1.38 -2.73
CA SER A 40 -16.50 2.55 -2.54
C SER A 40 -15.80 3.65 -1.75
N LYS A 41 -14.90 3.26 -0.85
CA LYS A 41 -14.14 4.16 0.01
C LYS A 41 -12.66 4.27 -0.39
N HIS A 42 -12.21 3.44 -1.33
CA HIS A 42 -10.79 3.29 -1.70
C HIS A 42 -9.91 2.96 -0.49
N ILE A 43 -10.36 1.98 0.27
CA ILE A 43 -9.73 1.51 1.49
C ILE A 43 -9.44 0.01 1.35
N ALA A 44 -8.28 -0.43 1.84
CA ALA A 44 -7.86 -1.82 1.78
C ALA A 44 -7.30 -2.31 3.12
N ASP A 45 -7.54 -3.58 3.43
CA ASP A 45 -6.85 -4.23 4.52
C ASP A 45 -5.58 -4.91 4.00
N LEU A 46 -4.47 -4.75 4.73
CA LEU A 46 -3.15 -5.17 4.31
C LEU A 46 -2.56 -6.21 5.26
N ALA A 47 -2.02 -7.29 4.70
CA ALA A 47 -1.15 -8.21 5.42
C ALA A 47 0.31 -7.97 5.00
N PRO A 48 1.17 -7.40 5.87
CA PRO A 48 2.58 -7.22 5.57
C PRO A 48 3.25 -8.56 5.21
N LEU A 49 4.15 -8.54 4.23
CA LEU A 49 4.88 -9.74 3.80
C LEU A 49 6.16 -9.99 4.61
N ASN A 50 6.66 -8.98 5.31
CA ASN A 50 7.76 -9.12 6.26
C ASN A 50 7.26 -9.76 7.57
N ASN A 51 7.87 -10.87 7.93
CA ASN A 51 7.72 -11.45 9.27
C ASN A 51 8.69 -10.75 10.23
N PHE A 52 8.41 -10.83 11.52
CA PHE A 52 9.37 -10.47 12.54
C PHE A 52 10.59 -11.40 12.48
N SER A 53 11.74 -10.94 12.98
CA SER A 53 12.98 -11.73 13.01
C SER A 53 12.87 -13.02 13.85
N ASP A 54 11.87 -13.11 14.72
CA ASP A 54 11.53 -14.30 15.51
C ASP A 54 10.64 -15.31 14.74
N GLY A 55 10.25 -15.00 13.50
CA GLY A 55 9.39 -15.82 12.67
C GLY A 55 7.88 -15.62 12.90
N SER A 56 7.48 -14.74 13.81
CA SER A 56 6.08 -14.39 14.01
C SER A 56 5.57 -13.49 12.87
N LYS A 57 4.28 -13.62 12.52
CA LYS A 57 3.65 -12.84 11.45
C LYS A 57 3.24 -11.47 12.00
N LYS A 58 3.46 -10.40 11.21
CA LYS A 58 2.88 -9.09 11.51
C LYS A 58 1.35 -9.16 11.44
N ALA A 59 0.69 -8.36 12.28
CA ALA A 59 -0.76 -8.23 12.27
C ALA A 59 -1.24 -7.61 10.95
N GLN A 60 -2.50 -7.88 10.61
CA GLN A 60 -3.16 -7.22 9.49
C GLN A 60 -3.44 -5.76 9.87
N ILE A 61 -3.13 -4.87 8.95
CA ILE A 61 -3.41 -3.44 9.05
C ILE A 61 -4.75 -3.22 8.39
N LEU A 62 -5.62 -2.50 9.08
CA LEU A 62 -6.99 -2.27 8.66
C LEU A 62 -7.12 -0.87 8.11
N ASP A 63 -8.10 -0.70 7.24
CA ASP A 63 -8.55 0.60 6.76
C ASP A 63 -7.48 1.49 6.12
N VAL A 64 -6.51 0.89 5.42
CA VAL A 64 -5.41 1.61 4.75
C VAL A 64 -5.92 2.28 3.48
N GLN A 65 -5.67 3.59 3.34
CA GLN A 65 -6.08 4.35 2.16
C GLN A 65 -5.28 3.94 0.92
N VAL A 66 -5.96 3.88 -0.22
CA VAL A 66 -5.34 3.58 -1.52
C VAL A 66 -5.11 4.85 -2.31
N SER A 67 -3.89 5.08 -2.78
CA SER A 67 -3.60 6.22 -3.64
C SER A 67 -4.39 6.14 -4.95
N LYS A 68 -4.88 7.30 -5.39
CA LYS A 68 -5.71 7.42 -6.59
C LYS A 68 -5.07 6.81 -7.83
N CYS A 69 -3.75 6.93 -7.99
CA CYS A 69 -3.03 6.36 -9.11
C CYS A 69 -3.16 4.83 -9.23
N CYS A 70 -3.45 4.12 -8.13
CA CYS A 70 -3.52 2.67 -8.10
C CYS A 70 -4.87 2.11 -8.57
N TYR A 71 -5.95 2.89 -8.46
CA TYR A 71 -7.30 2.45 -8.85
C TYR A 71 -7.90 3.25 -10.01
N GLU A 72 -7.42 4.46 -10.29
CA GLU A 72 -7.99 5.34 -11.33
C GLU A 72 -7.94 4.70 -12.73
N PHE A 73 -6.88 3.95 -13.03
CA PHE A 73 -6.79 3.20 -14.27
C PHE A 73 -7.83 2.07 -14.37
N ASP A 74 -8.07 1.36 -13.25
CA ASP A 74 -9.04 0.27 -13.21
C ASP A 74 -10.47 0.80 -13.35
N GLU A 75 -10.78 1.95 -12.76
CA GLU A 75 -12.07 2.61 -12.90
C GLU A 75 -12.32 3.10 -14.31
N TRP A 76 -11.31 3.73 -14.91
CA TRP A 76 -11.37 4.13 -16.31
C TRP A 76 -11.61 2.93 -17.21
N LEU A 77 -10.86 1.84 -17.01
CA LEU A 77 -11.00 0.61 -17.78
C LEU A 77 -12.39 -0.03 -17.61
N ALA A 78 -12.95 0.01 -16.39
CA ALA A 78 -14.31 -0.47 -16.12
C ALA A 78 -15.39 0.39 -16.81
N ALA A 79 -15.21 1.71 -16.85
CA ALA A 79 -16.12 2.62 -17.55
C ALA A 79 -16.12 2.35 -19.06
N VAL A 80 -14.93 2.25 -19.67
CA VAL A 80 -14.80 2.03 -21.12
C VAL A 80 -15.27 0.62 -21.52
N LYS A 81 -15.14 -0.38 -20.64
CA LYS A 81 -15.68 -1.74 -20.88
C LYS A 81 -17.18 -1.73 -21.21
N GLY A 82 -17.95 -0.88 -20.52
CA GLY A 82 -19.39 -0.74 -20.78
C GLY A 82 -19.68 -0.19 -22.17
N ASP A 83 -18.85 0.72 -22.67
CA ASP A 83 -19.02 1.30 -24.01
C ASP A 83 -18.52 0.35 -25.11
N PHE A 84 -17.43 -0.39 -24.87
CA PHE A 84 -17.01 -1.45 -25.80
C PHE A 84 -18.05 -2.55 -25.94
N ALA A 85 -18.72 -2.95 -24.86
CA ALA A 85 -19.80 -3.94 -24.92
C ALA A 85 -20.99 -3.47 -25.78
N LYS A 86 -21.32 -2.16 -25.76
CA LYS A 86 -22.37 -1.60 -26.63
C LYS A 86 -21.93 -1.55 -28.10
N VAL A 87 -20.66 -1.24 -28.35
CA VAL A 87 -20.09 -1.23 -29.71
C VAL A 87 -20.09 -2.64 -30.30
N ASP A 88 -19.70 -3.65 -29.51
CA ASP A 88 -19.73 -5.05 -29.95
C ASP A 88 -21.17 -5.52 -30.22
N ALA A 89 -22.14 -5.17 -29.35
CA ALA A 89 -23.56 -5.49 -29.57
C ALA A 89 -24.14 -4.81 -30.83
N TYR A 90 -23.74 -3.58 -31.13
CA TYR A 90 -24.15 -2.87 -32.35
C TYR A 90 -23.53 -3.49 -33.61
N ALA A 91 -22.27 -3.94 -33.53
CA ALA A 91 -21.59 -4.62 -34.61
C ALA A 91 -22.26 -5.95 -34.97
N ASP A 92 -22.64 -6.73 -33.95
CA ASP A 92 -23.37 -7.99 -34.09
C ASP A 92 -24.75 -7.77 -34.75
N ASP A 93 -25.52 -6.76 -34.31
CA ASP A 93 -26.83 -6.42 -34.90
C ASP A 93 -26.73 -6.02 -36.38
N LYS A 94 -25.62 -5.37 -36.78
CA LYS A 94 -25.39 -4.92 -38.16
C LYS A 94 -24.63 -5.93 -39.02
N GLY A 95 -24.27 -7.10 -38.49
CA GLY A 95 -23.49 -8.12 -39.20
C GLY A 95 -22.10 -7.62 -39.63
N ILE A 96 -21.57 -6.57 -38.98
CA ILE A 96 -20.24 -6.05 -39.25
C ILE A 96 -19.28 -6.96 -38.50
N GLN A 97 -18.47 -7.73 -39.22
CA GLN A 97 -17.42 -8.55 -38.61
C GLN A 97 -16.30 -7.67 -38.06
N ILE A 98 -16.54 -7.05 -36.91
CA ILE A 98 -15.49 -6.41 -36.14
C ILE A 98 -14.89 -7.53 -35.28
N ALA A 99 -13.63 -7.89 -35.55
CA ALA A 99 -12.87 -8.85 -34.75
C ALA A 99 -12.46 -8.28 -33.36
N SER A 100 -13.32 -7.45 -32.78
CA SER A 100 -13.09 -6.64 -31.61
C SER A 100 -13.50 -7.39 -30.35
N SER A 101 -12.87 -8.52 -30.06
CA SER A 101 -12.99 -9.16 -28.75
C SER A 101 -12.25 -8.32 -27.67
N PHE A 102 -12.46 -7.00 -27.63
CA PHE A 102 -11.75 -6.09 -26.73
C PHE A 102 -12.11 -6.40 -25.29
N VAL A 103 -13.40 -6.69 -25.02
CA VAL A 103 -13.90 -7.05 -23.69
C VAL A 103 -13.18 -8.26 -23.10
N SER A 104 -12.84 -9.27 -23.92
CA SER A 104 -12.12 -10.47 -23.45
C SER A 104 -10.61 -10.27 -23.32
N LYS A 105 -10.06 -9.17 -23.88
CA LYS A 105 -8.66 -8.79 -23.77
C LYS A 105 -8.39 -7.72 -22.71
N ILE A 106 -9.43 -7.23 -22.02
CA ILE A 106 -9.26 -6.28 -20.92
C ILE A 106 -8.49 -6.97 -19.79
N PRO A 107 -7.35 -6.39 -19.34
CA PRO A 107 -6.57 -6.94 -18.24
C PRO A 107 -7.39 -6.95 -16.94
N LYS A 108 -7.03 -7.84 -16.02
CA LYS A 108 -7.61 -7.84 -14.67
C LYS A 108 -7.31 -6.49 -13.99
N PRO A 109 -8.21 -6.00 -13.11
CA PRO A 109 -7.93 -4.81 -12.31
C PRO A 109 -6.59 -4.98 -11.60
N LEU A 110 -5.77 -3.94 -11.58
CA LEU A 110 -4.50 -3.89 -10.87
C LEU A 110 -4.75 -4.00 -9.36
N MET A 111 -5.70 -3.22 -8.83
CA MET A 111 -6.05 -3.25 -7.42
C MET A 111 -7.17 -4.27 -7.17
N HIS A 112 -6.80 -5.41 -6.57
CA HIS A 112 -7.72 -6.49 -6.26
C HIS A 112 -7.31 -7.25 -4.98
N GLU A 113 -8.23 -8.04 -4.42
CA GLU A 113 -7.91 -8.94 -3.30
C GLU A 113 -6.82 -9.93 -3.73
N GLY A 114 -5.76 -10.03 -2.92
CA GLY A 114 -4.57 -10.82 -3.22
C GLY A 114 -3.50 -10.11 -4.04
N ALA A 115 -3.73 -8.87 -4.51
CA ALA A 115 -2.69 -8.07 -5.15
C ALA A 115 -1.54 -7.78 -4.17
N VAL A 116 -0.32 -7.70 -4.70
CA VAL A 116 0.86 -7.29 -3.94
C VAL A 116 1.03 -5.79 -4.13
N VAL A 117 1.24 -5.07 -3.04
CA VAL A 117 1.31 -3.61 -3.02
C VAL A 117 2.50 -3.13 -2.20
N VAL A 118 2.92 -1.89 -2.46
CA VAL A 118 3.86 -1.16 -1.59
C VAL A 118 3.05 -0.17 -0.76
N ALA A 119 3.15 -0.32 0.55
CA ALA A 119 2.64 0.65 1.51
C ALA A 119 3.79 1.53 2.02
N VAL A 120 3.51 2.82 2.16
CA VAL A 120 4.41 3.82 2.73
C VAL A 120 3.79 4.32 4.03
N VAL A 121 4.61 4.45 5.06
CA VAL A 121 4.23 4.92 6.39
C VAL A 121 4.41 6.42 6.47
N PHE A 122 3.45 7.11 7.07
CA PHE A 122 3.54 8.53 7.37
C PHE A 122 4.33 8.80 8.65
N ASP A 123 5.01 9.95 8.68
CA ASP A 123 5.81 10.36 9.83
C ASP A 123 4.97 10.69 11.07
N HIS A 124 3.68 10.98 10.88
CA HIS A 124 2.73 11.35 11.93
C HIS A 124 1.41 10.62 11.76
N ASP A 125 0.69 10.50 12.87
CA ASP A 125 -0.69 10.02 12.93
C ASP A 125 -1.58 10.71 11.89
N THR A 126 -2.42 9.91 11.24
CA THR A 126 -3.34 10.32 10.17
C THR A 126 -4.81 10.11 10.50
N ASP A 127 -5.14 9.66 11.72
CA ASP A 127 -6.53 9.37 12.13
C ASP A 127 -7.48 10.57 11.98
N ASP A 128 -7.00 11.79 12.22
CA ASP A 128 -7.76 13.04 12.12
C ASP A 128 -7.73 13.67 10.72
N TRP A 129 -7.03 13.06 9.74
CA TRP A 129 -6.96 13.57 8.39
C TRP A 129 -8.15 13.07 7.54
N ASP A 130 -8.89 14.00 6.95
CA ASP A 130 -10.09 13.71 6.14
C ASP A 130 -9.77 13.32 4.67
N GLY A 131 -8.49 13.14 4.33
CA GLY A 131 -8.04 12.84 2.97
C GLY A 131 -8.11 14.03 2.01
N THR A 132 -8.42 15.24 2.51
CA THR A 132 -8.48 16.46 1.68
C THR A 132 -7.21 17.30 1.81
N ALA A 133 -7.11 18.36 1.02
CA ALA A 133 -6.00 19.31 1.09
C ALA A 133 -6.04 20.26 2.32
N LYS A 134 -6.85 19.93 3.34
CA LYS A 134 -6.94 20.73 4.57
C LYS A 134 -5.85 20.33 5.55
N GLU A 135 -5.40 21.31 6.30
CA GLU A 135 -4.55 21.09 7.46
C GLU A 135 -5.32 20.31 8.53
N TYR A 136 -4.62 19.39 9.19
CA TYR A 136 -5.15 18.61 10.31
C TYR A 136 -4.12 18.60 11.45
N THR A 137 -4.57 18.36 12.67
CA THR A 137 -3.70 18.20 13.84
C THR A 137 -3.67 16.72 14.23
N PRO A 138 -2.49 16.09 14.34
CA PRO A 138 -2.40 14.69 14.77
C PRO A 138 -3.03 14.47 16.15
N SER A 139 -3.84 13.43 16.28
CA SER A 139 -4.54 13.09 17.53
C SER A 139 -3.60 12.49 18.57
N THR A 140 -2.57 11.80 18.10
CA THR A 140 -1.55 11.12 18.91
C THR A 140 -0.14 11.58 18.55
N SER A 141 0.81 11.24 19.42
CA SER A 141 2.24 11.43 19.18
C SER A 141 2.89 10.25 18.44
N ARG A 142 2.09 9.38 17.79
CA ARG A 142 2.64 8.27 17.00
C ARG A 142 3.45 8.83 15.84
N GLN A 143 4.60 8.20 15.59
CA GLN A 143 5.49 8.53 14.48
C GLN A 143 6.02 7.24 13.87
N HIS A 144 6.11 7.19 12.54
CA HIS A 144 6.60 6.03 11.80
C HIS A 144 5.89 4.72 12.21
N ASP A 145 4.57 4.80 12.40
CA ASP A 145 3.74 3.65 12.79
C ASP A 145 3.07 3.04 11.56
N ILE A 146 3.15 1.73 11.42
CA ILE A 146 2.60 0.97 10.30
C ILE A 146 1.09 1.16 10.10
N ASN A 147 0.35 1.53 11.15
CA ASN A 147 -1.08 1.80 11.08
C ASN A 147 -1.38 3.07 10.25
N ASP A 148 -0.46 4.03 10.26
CA ASP A 148 -0.55 5.29 9.52
C ASP A 148 0.06 5.14 8.12
N SER A 149 -0.45 4.19 7.34
CA SER A 149 0.09 3.86 6.03
C SER A 149 -0.83 4.24 4.88
N VAL A 150 -0.24 4.36 3.68
CA VAL A 150 -0.95 4.57 2.42
C VAL A 150 -0.38 3.65 1.34
N ILE A 151 -1.24 3.09 0.50
CA ILE A 151 -0.81 2.31 -0.66
C ILE A 151 -0.42 3.27 -1.78
N VAL A 152 0.83 3.23 -2.21
CA VAL A 152 1.36 4.09 -3.27
C VAL A 152 1.56 3.37 -4.60
N GLY A 153 1.52 2.04 -4.61
CA GLY A 153 1.73 1.26 -5.83
C GLY A 153 1.30 -0.19 -5.70
N VAL A 154 0.86 -0.75 -6.84
CA VAL A 154 0.66 -2.18 -7.05
C VAL A 154 1.89 -2.75 -7.75
N LEU A 155 2.40 -3.89 -7.27
CA LEU A 155 3.58 -4.58 -7.77
C LEU A 155 3.24 -5.68 -8.78
#